data_AF-A0A2A2LCZ8-F1
#
_entry.id   AF-A0A2A2LCZ8-F1
#
_cell.length_a   1.000
_cell.length_b   1.000
_cell.length_c   1.000
_cell.angle_alpha   90.00
_cell.angle_beta   90.00
_cell.angle_gamma   90.00
#
_symmetry.space_group_name_H-M   'P 1'
#
loop_
_entity.id
_entity.type
_entity.pdbx_description
1 polymer ?
#
loop_
_entity_poly.entity_id
_entity_poly.type
_entity_poly.pdbx_seq_one_letter_code
_entity_poly.pdbx_strand_id
1 'polypeptide(L)'
;MAPIVPPQMISKSEEIVDCVECSAEMSNCSMLIGFVSSSEADILSAQTPSYRFLQTDADYEKAINECQIIKQSAFFSQGVLLKCIDHKPLFPYLHLAQFHWQDQTKRIYEIGEKIRECGPDPRSFYGSYDEISSLCKTAVVGEPNLPTNRHAGYIVIAFKLLDDANKQQNLEKTWLNWSGAREIYKHSPRNWNLRKISLLKHPFIYKNGANRPFAYILLCEYGSILHPANTIQALDICERLRTRNCGLVALYQVHTAYSNEAPSAPSSAVVSARRYPMSRGFSEDVVEVVKRESPRRAPRLRSRERSLQIADEHFYQPYQMQ
;
A
#
# COMPACT_ATOMS: atom_id res chain seq x y z
N MET A 1 -52.42 -36.39 -6.46
CA MET A 1 -51.81 -35.13 -6.91
C MET A 1 -51.22 -34.44 -5.71
N ALA A 2 -49.89 -34.47 -5.57
CA ALA A 2 -49.18 -33.77 -4.49
C ALA A 2 -48.81 -32.35 -4.95
N PRO A 3 -48.85 -31.32 -4.08
CA PRO A 3 -48.53 -29.96 -4.49
C PRO A 3 -47.02 -29.79 -4.65
N ILE A 4 -46.63 -29.20 -5.77
CA ILE A 4 -45.25 -28.81 -6.09
C ILE A 4 -44.97 -27.51 -5.31
N VAL A 5 -44.05 -27.56 -4.35
CA VAL A 5 -43.53 -26.39 -3.64
C VAL A 5 -42.44 -25.75 -4.51
N PRO A 6 -42.48 -24.44 -4.80
CA PRO A 6 -41.45 -23.79 -5.60
C PRO A 6 -40.13 -23.69 -4.83
N PRO A 7 -38.97 -23.74 -5.50
CA PRO A 7 -37.68 -23.65 -4.82
C PRO A 7 -37.51 -22.25 -4.23
N GLN A 8 -37.33 -22.18 -2.91
CA GLN A 8 -36.92 -20.95 -2.24
C GLN A 8 -35.56 -20.51 -2.81
N MET A 9 -35.52 -19.30 -3.37
CA MET A 9 -34.27 -18.61 -3.63
C MET A 9 -33.57 -18.40 -2.28
N ILE A 10 -32.54 -19.20 -2.01
CA ILE A 10 -31.58 -18.96 -0.95
C ILE A 10 -30.81 -17.71 -1.38
N SER A 11 -31.29 -16.54 -0.94
CA SER A 11 -30.46 -15.35 -0.83
C SER A 11 -29.32 -15.72 0.13
N LYS A 12 -28.13 -15.95 -0.42
CA LYS A 12 -26.91 -16.04 0.38
C LYS A 12 -26.67 -14.63 0.93
N SER A 13 -27.20 -14.36 2.12
CA SER A 13 -26.75 -13.27 2.95
C SER A 13 -25.28 -13.52 3.24
N GLU A 14 -24.38 -12.85 2.51
CA GLU A 14 -22.97 -12.80 2.87
C GLU A 14 -22.89 -12.17 4.27
N GLU A 15 -22.53 -13.02 5.21
CA GLU A 15 -22.33 -12.73 6.62
C GLU A 15 -21.28 -11.61 6.73
N ILE A 16 -21.71 -10.44 7.22
CA ILE A 16 -20.81 -9.36 7.62
C ILE A 16 -20.11 -9.88 8.87
N VAL A 17 -18.92 -10.43 8.71
CA VAL A 17 -18.06 -10.86 9.82
C VAL A 17 -17.59 -9.59 10.55
N ASP A 18 -18.03 -9.47 11.81
CA ASP A 18 -17.66 -8.54 12.86
C ASP A 18 -17.15 -7.16 12.42
N CYS A 19 -18.10 -6.23 12.24
CA CYS A 19 -17.82 -4.82 12.43
C CYS A 19 -17.45 -4.62 13.91
N VAL A 20 -16.15 -4.59 14.22
CA VAL A 20 -15.70 -4.13 15.53
C VAL A 20 -15.75 -2.61 15.49
N GLU A 21 -16.90 -2.06 15.87
CA GLU A 21 -16.97 -0.68 16.33
C GLU A 21 -16.13 -0.63 17.61
N CYS A 22 -14.88 -0.16 17.51
CA CYS A 22 -14.13 0.21 18.70
C CYS A 22 -14.95 1.30 19.37
N SER A 23 -15.55 0.98 20.53
CA SER A 23 -16.15 2.00 21.38
C SER A 23 -15.09 3.08 21.63
N ALA A 24 -15.52 4.32 21.79
CA ALA A 24 -14.65 5.46 22.09
C ALA A 24 -13.97 5.35 23.48
N GLU A 25 -13.77 4.15 24.01
CA GLU A 25 -12.70 3.90 24.97
C GLU A 25 -11.40 4.30 24.28
N MET A 26 -10.76 5.33 24.83
CA MET A 26 -9.55 5.92 24.30
C MET A 26 -8.55 4.81 24.02
N SER A 27 -8.37 4.45 22.75
CA SER A 27 -7.39 3.46 22.36
C SER A 27 -6.05 3.93 22.94
N ASN A 28 -5.28 3.03 23.55
CA ASN A 28 -3.96 3.39 24.09
C ASN A 28 -2.92 3.64 22.99
N CYS A 29 -3.36 3.76 21.73
CA CYS A 29 -2.52 3.85 20.54
C CYS A 29 -2.98 5.00 19.64
N SER A 30 -2.02 5.76 19.11
CA SER A 30 -2.24 6.73 18.05
C SER A 30 -1.23 6.48 16.94
N MET A 31 -1.58 6.80 15.70
CA MET A 31 -0.74 6.61 14.52
C MET A 31 -0.21 7.94 14.01
N LEU A 32 1.11 8.07 13.89
CA LEU A 32 1.72 9.07 13.02
C LEU A 32 1.57 8.57 11.58
N ILE A 33 0.91 9.37 10.75
CA ILE A 33 0.86 9.16 9.31
C ILE A 33 1.48 10.34 8.58
N GLY A 34 2.48 10.04 7.75
CA GLY A 34 3.27 11.03 7.02
C GLY A 34 3.32 10.73 5.54
N PHE A 35 2.70 11.58 4.73
CA PHE A 35 2.78 11.56 3.27
C PHE A 35 3.98 12.40 2.83
N VAL A 36 5.06 11.73 2.38
CA VAL A 36 6.30 12.38 1.95
C VAL A 36 6.12 12.84 0.51
N SER A 37 6.18 14.15 0.26
CA SER A 37 6.11 14.72 -1.09
C SER A 37 7.40 14.50 -1.88
N SER A 38 7.28 14.37 -3.20
CA SER A 38 8.45 14.35 -4.09
C SER A 38 9.13 15.70 -4.23
N SER A 39 10.46 15.71 -4.27
CA SER A 39 11.25 16.90 -4.60
C SER A 39 10.90 17.47 -5.98
N GLU A 40 10.85 18.80 -6.12
CA GLU A 40 10.49 19.48 -7.38
C GLU A 40 11.39 19.10 -8.58
N ALA A 41 12.63 18.69 -8.32
CA ALA A 41 13.59 18.31 -9.35
C ALA A 41 13.09 17.15 -10.24
N ASP A 42 12.25 16.27 -9.70
CA ASP A 42 11.71 15.11 -10.43
C ASP A 42 10.41 15.41 -11.20
N ILE A 43 9.69 16.48 -10.84
CA ILE A 43 8.46 16.88 -11.54
C ILE A 43 8.80 17.55 -12.88
N LEU A 44 9.88 18.33 -12.93
CA LEU A 44 10.32 19.03 -14.15
C LEU A 44 11.17 18.14 -15.08
N SER A 45 11.86 17.12 -14.55
CA SER A 45 12.62 16.15 -15.37
C SER A 45 11.71 15.09 -16.05
N ALA A 46 10.44 15.02 -15.64
CA ALA A 46 9.43 14.05 -16.08
C ALA A 46 8.93 14.22 -17.53
N GLN A 47 9.46 15.16 -18.31
CA GLN A 47 9.22 15.28 -19.76
C GLN A 47 10.01 14.27 -20.59
N THR A 48 10.90 13.48 -19.97
CA THR A 48 11.64 12.42 -20.65
C THR A 48 11.40 11.07 -19.97
N PRO A 49 10.97 10.03 -20.69
CA PRO A 49 10.82 8.68 -20.13
C PRO A 49 12.22 8.11 -19.86
N SER A 50 12.76 8.41 -18.69
CA SER A 50 14.05 7.92 -18.25
C SER A 50 13.89 6.50 -17.69
N TYR A 51 14.16 5.50 -18.53
CA TYR A 51 14.57 4.15 -18.11
C TYR A 51 16.02 4.13 -17.57
N ARG A 52 16.52 5.24 -17.00
CA ARG A 52 17.83 5.28 -16.33
C ARG A 52 17.61 5.15 -14.83
N PHE A 53 18.27 4.16 -14.26
CA PHE A 53 18.49 4.03 -12.82
C PHE A 53 19.22 5.27 -12.33
N LEU A 54 18.49 6.28 -11.83
CA LEU A 54 19.09 7.35 -11.07
C LEU A 54 19.70 6.74 -9.81
N GLN A 55 21.00 7.00 -9.67
CA GLN A 55 21.82 6.55 -8.57
C GLN A 55 21.43 7.42 -7.36
N THR A 56 20.75 6.81 -6.38
CA THR A 56 20.12 7.39 -5.17
C THR A 56 18.79 8.13 -5.38
N ASP A 57 17.72 7.56 -4.83
CA ASP A 57 16.38 8.14 -4.71
C ASP A 57 16.42 9.10 -3.51
N ALA A 58 16.46 10.41 -3.75
CA ALA A 58 16.60 11.40 -2.68
C ALA A 58 15.41 11.40 -1.71
N ASP A 59 14.20 11.14 -2.24
CA ASP A 59 12.99 11.01 -1.44
C ASP A 59 13.08 9.78 -0.52
N TYR A 60 13.72 8.70 -0.99
CA TYR A 60 13.97 7.49 -0.19
C TYR A 60 14.91 7.77 0.99
N GLU A 61 16.07 8.37 0.74
CA GLU A 61 17.05 8.66 1.80
C GLU A 61 16.45 9.60 2.86
N LYS A 62 15.68 10.60 2.42
CA LYS A 62 14.90 11.46 3.31
C LYS A 62 13.93 10.64 4.17
N ALA A 63 13.12 9.79 3.55
CA ALA A 63 12.14 8.98 4.27
C ALA A 63 12.83 8.03 5.28
N ILE A 64 13.96 7.42 4.93
CA ILE A 64 14.71 6.57 5.87
C ILE A 64 15.24 7.37 7.06
N ASN A 65 15.74 8.58 6.84
CA ASN A 65 16.18 9.45 7.93
C ASN A 65 15.02 9.83 8.87
N GLU A 66 13.85 10.15 8.31
CA GLU A 66 12.62 10.40 9.09
C GLU A 66 12.21 9.18 9.93
N CYS A 67 12.35 7.95 9.41
CA CYS A 67 12.10 6.74 10.21
C CYS A 67 13.02 6.65 11.45
N GLN A 68 14.30 7.04 11.33
CA GLN A 68 15.22 7.03 12.46
C GLN A 68 14.83 8.05 13.52
N ILE A 69 14.38 9.24 13.11
CA ILE A 69 13.89 10.29 14.02
C ILE A 69 12.63 9.80 14.76
N ILE A 70 11.66 9.26 14.03
CA ILE A 70 10.41 8.73 14.61
C ILE A 70 10.69 7.64 15.63
N LYS A 71 11.60 6.72 15.32
CA LYS A 71 11.97 5.59 16.18
C LYS A 71 12.59 6.01 17.53
N GLN A 72 13.21 7.19 17.61
CA GLN A 72 13.84 7.68 18.85
C GLN A 72 12.84 8.04 19.96
N SER A 73 11.54 8.14 19.65
CA SER A 73 10.54 8.43 20.68
C SER A 73 10.39 7.26 21.66
N ALA A 74 10.26 7.58 22.95
CA ALA A 74 9.96 6.59 23.99
C ALA A 74 8.54 6.01 23.85
N PHE A 75 7.62 6.71 23.16
CA PHE A 75 6.25 6.24 22.95
C PHE A 75 6.12 5.42 21.67
N PHE A 76 7.14 5.41 20.80
CA PHE A 76 7.13 4.62 19.58
C PHE A 76 7.16 3.12 19.89
N SER A 77 6.26 2.37 19.25
CA SER A 77 6.18 0.92 19.36
C SER A 77 6.73 0.26 18.09
N GLN A 78 6.10 0.54 16.96
CA GLN A 78 6.42 -0.04 15.67
C GLN A 78 5.99 0.86 14.52
N GLY A 79 6.61 0.70 13.35
CA GLY A 79 6.27 1.46 12.17
C GLY A 79 6.69 0.78 10.88
N VAL A 80 6.06 1.19 9.79
CA VAL A 80 6.35 0.73 8.45
C VAL A 80 6.47 1.92 7.52
N LEU A 81 7.55 1.91 6.75
CA LEU A 81 7.73 2.76 5.59
C LEU A 81 7.15 2.06 4.37
N LEU A 82 6.23 2.76 3.72
CA LEU A 82 5.56 2.29 2.53
C LEU A 82 6.08 3.04 1.30
N LYS A 83 6.19 2.34 0.17
CA LYS A 83 6.54 2.90 -1.14
C LYS A 83 5.35 2.84 -2.08
N CYS A 84 4.97 3.97 -2.66
CA CYS A 84 3.91 4.02 -3.64
C CYS A 84 4.34 3.35 -4.95
N ILE A 85 3.45 2.54 -5.53
CA ILE A 85 3.71 1.85 -6.79
C ILE A 85 2.98 2.49 -7.99
N ASP A 86 2.23 3.57 -7.76
CA ASP A 86 1.58 4.33 -8.81
C ASP A 86 2.63 5.01 -9.73
N HIS A 87 2.22 5.32 -10.96
CA HIS A 87 3.05 6.09 -11.87
C HIS A 87 3.08 7.56 -11.42
N LYS A 88 4.29 8.11 -11.18
CA LYS A 88 4.51 9.51 -10.75
C LYS A 88 3.66 9.90 -9.54
N PRO A 89 3.84 9.23 -8.39
CA PRO A 89 3.01 9.46 -7.22
C PRO A 89 3.26 10.86 -6.65
N LEU A 90 2.20 11.51 -6.16
CA LEU A 90 2.33 12.76 -5.39
C LEU A 90 3.11 12.54 -4.09
N PHE A 91 2.94 11.35 -3.52
CA PHE A 91 3.58 10.91 -2.29
C PHE A 91 4.27 9.55 -2.54
N PRO A 92 5.54 9.53 -2.97
CA PRO A 92 6.27 8.29 -3.22
C PRO A 92 6.46 7.44 -1.96
N TYR A 93 6.52 8.07 -0.79
CA TYR A 93 6.72 7.38 0.48
C TYR A 93 5.64 7.78 1.50
N LEU A 94 5.28 6.81 2.34
CA LEU A 94 4.30 7.00 3.40
C LEU A 94 4.78 6.35 4.69
N HIS A 95 4.82 7.14 5.76
CA HIS A 95 5.09 6.68 7.12
C HIS A 95 3.81 6.20 7.79
N LEU A 96 3.82 4.99 8.33
CA LEU A 96 2.81 4.50 9.27
C LEU A 96 3.52 4.11 10.57
N ALA A 97 3.45 4.91 11.61
CA ALA A 97 4.11 4.63 12.89
C ALA A 97 3.12 4.66 14.06
N GLN A 98 3.17 3.64 14.90
CA GLN A 98 2.30 3.46 16.06
C GLN A 98 3.00 3.95 17.33
N PHE A 99 2.27 4.76 18.09
CA PHE A 99 2.69 5.32 19.37
C PHE A 99 1.76 4.82 20.46
N HIS A 100 2.32 4.27 21.53
CA HIS A 100 1.58 3.71 22.65
C HIS A 100 1.82 4.50 23.93
N TRP A 101 0.74 4.95 24.58
CA TRP A 101 0.76 5.63 25.88
C TRP A 101 -0.66 5.73 26.43
N GLN A 102 -0.84 5.89 27.73
CA GLN A 102 -2.17 5.99 28.33
C GLN A 102 -2.88 7.33 28.02
N ASP A 103 -2.13 8.43 28.03
CA ASP A 103 -2.66 9.78 27.80
C ASP A 103 -2.58 10.17 26.31
N GLN A 104 -3.74 10.27 25.66
CA GLN A 104 -3.87 10.65 24.25
C GLN A 104 -3.25 12.02 23.94
N THR A 105 -3.40 13.00 24.84
CA THR A 105 -2.87 14.36 24.62
C THR A 105 -1.36 14.33 24.57
N LYS A 106 -0.73 13.54 25.45
CA LYS A 106 0.72 13.33 25.43
C LYS A 106 1.19 12.59 24.19
N ARG A 107 0.45 11.57 23.71
CA ARG A 107 0.78 10.88 22.44
C ARG A 107 0.78 11.85 21.27
N ILE A 108 -0.28 12.63 21.15
CA ILE A 108 -0.45 13.64 20.11
C ILE A 108 0.70 14.65 20.15
N TYR A 109 1.04 15.14 21.34
CA TYR A 109 2.13 16.10 21.52
C TYR A 109 3.46 15.50 21.07
N GLU A 110 3.79 14.29 21.53
CA GLU A 110 5.00 13.57 21.15
C GLU A 110 5.09 13.33 19.64
N ILE A 111 4.00 12.88 19.01
CA ILE A 111 3.91 12.75 17.55
C ILE A 111 4.18 14.10 16.87
N GLY A 112 3.60 15.19 17.39
CA GLY A 112 3.83 16.54 16.89
C GLY A 112 5.30 16.99 16.99
N GLU A 113 5.99 16.67 18.09
CA GLU A 113 7.43 16.92 18.24
C GLU A 113 8.23 16.13 17.21
N LYS A 114 7.99 14.82 17.06
CA LYS A 114 8.68 13.99 16.05
C LYS A 114 8.44 14.49 14.62
N ILE A 115 7.22 14.92 14.30
CA ILE A 115 6.92 15.54 12.99
C ILE A 115 7.75 16.81 12.79
N ARG A 116 7.89 17.66 13.82
CA ARG A 116 8.68 18.89 13.71
C ARG A 116 10.16 18.60 13.51
N GLU A 117 10.69 17.60 14.22
CA GLU A 117 12.08 17.15 14.07
C GLU A 117 12.36 16.56 12.68
N CYS A 118 11.37 15.91 12.06
CA CYS A 118 11.49 15.42 10.68
C CYS A 118 11.65 16.55 9.65
N GLY A 119 11.29 17.80 9.99
CA GLY A 119 11.41 18.96 9.10
C GLY A 119 10.71 18.77 7.74
N PRO A 120 9.40 18.47 7.72
CA PRO A 120 8.72 18.09 6.49
C PRO A 120 8.68 19.22 5.46
N ASP A 121 8.72 18.84 4.19
CA ASP A 121 8.53 19.76 3.06
C ASP A 121 7.12 20.37 3.13
N PRO A 122 6.92 21.63 2.71
CA PRO A 122 5.60 22.28 2.74
C PRO A 122 4.50 21.59 1.92
N ARG A 123 4.85 20.62 1.06
CA ARG A 123 3.89 19.80 0.30
C ARG A 123 3.68 18.43 0.92
N SER A 124 4.47 18.06 1.94
CA SER A 124 4.27 16.83 2.72
C SER A 124 3.17 17.03 3.76
N PHE A 125 2.43 15.97 4.05
CA PHE A 125 1.31 16.00 4.98
C PHE A 125 1.55 15.02 6.13
N TYR A 126 1.64 15.54 7.35
CA TYR A 126 1.88 14.75 8.55
C TYR A 126 0.81 15.01 9.60
N GLY A 127 0.38 13.96 10.30
CA GLY A 127 -0.58 14.09 11.38
C GLY A 127 -0.61 12.90 12.32
N SER A 128 -1.16 13.14 13.51
CA SER A 128 -1.57 12.09 14.45
C SER A 128 -2.98 11.62 14.09
N TYR A 129 -3.24 10.33 14.15
CA TYR A 129 -4.51 9.73 13.78
C TYR A 129 -4.92 8.67 14.78
N ASP A 130 -6.19 8.63 15.13
CA ASP A 130 -6.76 7.57 15.96
C ASP A 130 -7.68 6.69 15.12
N GLU A 131 -7.62 5.38 15.34
CA GLU A 131 -8.53 4.44 14.71
C GLU A 131 -9.91 4.54 15.36
N ILE A 132 -10.92 4.87 14.55
CA ILE A 132 -12.30 5.06 15.01
C ILE A 132 -13.23 3.94 14.56
N SER A 133 -12.85 3.16 13.55
CA SER A 133 -13.62 2.00 13.08
C SER A 133 -12.71 1.03 12.36
N SER A 134 -12.98 -0.27 12.46
CA SER A 134 -12.26 -1.27 11.68
C SER A 134 -13.11 -2.49 11.30
N LEU A 135 -12.71 -3.15 10.21
CA LEU A 135 -13.20 -4.47 9.79
C LEU A 135 -12.01 -5.42 9.73
N CYS A 136 -12.09 -6.53 10.47
CA CYS A 136 -11.08 -7.58 10.44
C CYS A 136 -11.62 -8.79 9.68
N LYS A 137 -11.13 -9.04 8.46
CA LYS A 137 -11.65 -10.11 7.60
C LYS A 137 -10.99 -11.47 7.86
N THR A 138 -9.76 -11.45 8.38
CA THR A 138 -9.03 -12.65 8.79
C THR A 138 -8.73 -12.52 10.27
N ALA A 139 -9.10 -13.53 11.07
CA ALA A 139 -8.68 -13.59 12.47
C ALA A 139 -7.14 -13.48 12.50
N VAL A 140 -6.62 -12.44 13.13
CA VAL A 140 -5.19 -12.26 13.31
C VAL A 140 -4.74 -13.31 14.33
N VAL A 141 -4.54 -14.55 13.87
CA VAL A 141 -3.98 -15.62 14.70
C VAL A 141 -2.49 -15.35 14.81
N GLY A 142 -2.12 -14.52 15.78
CA GLY A 142 -0.75 -14.10 16.06
C GLY A 142 -0.66 -12.64 16.49
N GLU A 143 0.45 -12.30 17.17
CA GLU A 143 0.86 -10.93 17.49
C GLU A 143 0.70 -9.99 16.28
N PRO A 144 0.41 -8.69 16.49
CA PRO A 144 0.17 -7.68 15.45
C PRO A 144 1.48 -7.29 14.72
N ASN A 145 2.19 -8.30 14.22
CA ASN A 145 3.43 -8.13 13.49
C ASN A 145 3.13 -7.47 12.16
N LEU A 146 3.83 -6.37 11.89
CA LEU A 146 3.74 -5.65 10.63
C LEU A 146 3.95 -6.61 9.45
N PRO A 147 3.18 -6.49 8.36
CA PRO A 147 3.36 -7.35 7.20
C PRO A 147 4.76 -7.20 6.60
N THR A 148 5.59 -8.24 6.71
CA THR A 148 6.97 -8.25 6.16
C THR A 148 7.07 -8.89 4.78
N ASN A 149 5.96 -9.43 4.25
CA ASN A 149 5.95 -10.07 2.93
C ASN A 149 6.10 -9.01 1.82
N ARG A 150 7.02 -9.24 0.88
CA ARG A 150 7.19 -8.41 -0.33
C ARG A 150 5.92 -8.25 -1.19
N HIS A 151 4.94 -9.14 -1.05
CA HIS A 151 3.65 -9.09 -1.75
C HIS A 151 2.54 -8.43 -0.92
N ALA A 152 2.82 -8.13 0.34
CA ALA A 152 1.92 -7.35 1.17
C ALA A 152 1.95 -5.88 0.77
N GLY A 153 0.82 -5.22 0.96
CA GLY A 153 0.64 -3.84 0.57
C GLY A 153 -0.63 -3.26 1.14
N TYR A 154 -0.78 -1.96 0.91
CA TYR A 154 -1.89 -1.18 1.42
C TYR A 154 -2.56 -0.44 0.28
N ILE A 155 -3.90 -0.50 0.22
CA ILE A 155 -4.66 0.57 -0.42
C ILE A 155 -4.85 1.64 0.64
N VAL A 156 -4.38 2.85 0.35
CA VAL A 156 -4.51 4.01 1.24
C VAL A 156 -5.37 5.04 0.56
N ILE A 157 -6.35 5.56 1.30
CA ILE A 157 -7.24 6.60 0.84
C ILE A 157 -7.25 7.76 1.83
N ALA A 158 -6.91 8.96 1.39
CA ALA A 158 -6.82 10.13 2.24
C ALA A 158 -7.89 11.19 1.87
N PHE A 159 -8.57 11.73 2.87
CA PHE A 159 -9.73 12.61 2.67
C PHE A 159 -9.50 13.99 3.29
N LYS A 160 -9.70 15.04 2.49
CA LYS A 160 -9.86 16.41 3.00
C LYS A 160 -11.36 16.71 3.09
N LEU A 161 -11.79 17.32 4.18
CA LEU A 161 -13.15 17.82 4.33
C LEU A 161 -13.23 19.24 3.79
N LEU A 162 -14.39 19.58 3.23
CA LEU A 162 -14.75 20.96 2.93
C LEU A 162 -15.31 21.61 4.21
N ASP A 163 -15.09 22.92 4.38
CA ASP A 163 -15.38 23.65 5.62
C ASP A 163 -16.88 23.59 6.04
N ASP A 164 -17.80 23.34 5.10
CA ASP A 164 -19.25 23.23 5.37
C ASP A 164 -19.70 21.86 5.90
N ALA A 165 -18.80 20.90 6.06
CA ALA A 165 -19.11 19.53 6.49
C ALA A 165 -19.37 19.39 8.01
N ASN A 166 -20.10 20.34 8.62
CA ASN A 166 -20.48 20.43 10.04
C ASN A 166 -21.32 19.26 10.59
N LYS A 167 -21.39 18.13 9.88
CA LYS A 167 -22.10 16.90 10.28
C LYS A 167 -21.14 15.71 10.40
N GLN A 168 -19.93 15.93 10.93
CA GLN A 168 -18.90 14.89 11.06
C GLN A 168 -19.40 13.62 11.77
N GLN A 169 -20.27 13.76 12.78
CA GLN A 169 -20.88 12.61 13.49
C GLN A 169 -21.73 11.69 12.59
N ASN A 170 -22.30 12.21 11.50
CA ASN A 170 -23.06 11.38 10.55
C ASN A 170 -22.16 10.67 9.53
N LEU A 171 -20.98 11.25 9.24
CA LEU A 171 -20.01 10.61 8.36
C LEU A 171 -19.47 9.33 9.01
N GLU A 172 -19.11 9.37 10.28
CA GLU A 172 -18.60 8.19 11.00
C GLU A 172 -19.59 7.03 10.97
N LYS A 173 -20.90 7.28 11.15
CA LYS A 173 -21.95 6.25 11.04
C LYS A 173 -22.11 5.63 9.65
N THR A 174 -21.69 6.33 8.61
CA THR A 174 -21.86 5.91 7.20
C THR A 174 -20.53 5.65 6.51
N TRP A 175 -19.46 5.45 7.29
CA TRP A 175 -18.10 5.38 6.78
C TRP A 175 -17.86 4.31 5.74
N LEU A 176 -18.51 3.15 5.87
CA LEU A 176 -18.42 2.08 4.88
C LEU A 176 -18.81 2.54 3.46
N ASN A 177 -19.74 3.49 3.35
CA ASN A 177 -20.27 3.95 2.08
C ASN A 177 -19.41 5.07 1.49
N TRP A 178 -19.16 6.15 2.23
CA TRP A 178 -18.50 7.33 1.66
C TRP A 178 -16.99 7.13 1.48
N SER A 179 -16.34 6.33 2.34
CA SER A 179 -14.89 6.11 2.26
C SER A 179 -14.49 5.12 1.16
N GLY A 180 -15.45 4.40 0.56
CA GLY A 180 -15.17 3.31 -0.38
C GLY A 180 -14.82 1.97 0.28
N ALA A 181 -14.81 1.88 1.61
CA ALA A 181 -14.53 0.64 2.34
C ALA A 181 -15.45 -0.52 1.96
N ARG A 182 -16.75 -0.28 1.71
CA ARG A 182 -17.69 -1.31 1.24
C ARG A 182 -17.31 -1.85 -0.13
N GLU A 183 -16.91 -0.97 -1.06
CA GLU A 183 -16.47 -1.37 -2.41
C GLU A 183 -15.22 -2.23 -2.32
N ILE A 184 -14.26 -1.82 -1.48
CA ILE A 184 -13.04 -2.58 -1.22
C ILE A 184 -13.38 -3.95 -0.63
N TYR A 185 -14.20 -4.01 0.43
CA TYR A 185 -14.52 -5.25 1.10
C TYR A 185 -15.19 -6.27 0.15
N LYS A 186 -16.13 -5.79 -0.67
CA LYS A 186 -16.90 -6.59 -1.62
C LYS A 186 -16.08 -7.04 -2.82
N HIS A 187 -15.25 -6.15 -3.36
CA HIS A 187 -14.57 -6.40 -4.64
C HIS A 187 -13.14 -6.90 -4.49
N SER A 188 -12.57 -6.93 -3.28
CA SER A 188 -11.26 -7.55 -3.01
C SER A 188 -11.34 -9.08 -3.15
N PRO A 189 -10.66 -9.67 -4.15
CA PRO A 189 -10.53 -11.11 -4.30
C PRO A 189 -9.91 -11.78 -3.07
N ARG A 190 -10.35 -13.02 -2.76
CA ARG A 190 -9.88 -13.77 -1.58
C ARG A 190 -8.37 -14.02 -1.61
N ASN A 191 -7.81 -14.26 -2.79
CA ASN A 191 -6.37 -14.53 -2.98
C ASN A 191 -5.48 -13.29 -2.77
N TRP A 192 -6.06 -12.10 -2.54
CA TRP A 192 -5.28 -10.92 -2.13
C TRP A 192 -5.00 -10.91 -0.63
N ASN A 193 -5.72 -11.73 0.14
CA ASN A 193 -5.64 -11.82 1.59
C ASN A 193 -5.86 -10.44 2.25
N LEU A 194 -7.05 -9.86 2.05
CA LEU A 194 -7.49 -8.66 2.77
C LEU A 194 -7.58 -8.99 4.26
N ARG A 195 -6.79 -8.30 5.08
CA ARG A 195 -6.66 -8.56 6.52
C ARG A 195 -7.50 -7.61 7.34
N LYS A 196 -7.28 -6.30 7.14
CA LYS A 196 -7.92 -5.23 7.92
C LYS A 196 -8.32 -4.07 7.03
N ILE A 197 -9.47 -3.48 7.31
CA ILE A 197 -9.86 -2.15 6.82
C ILE A 197 -10.01 -1.27 8.06
N SER A 198 -9.29 -0.16 8.11
CA SER A 198 -9.28 0.77 9.24
C SER A 198 -9.63 2.18 8.77
N LEU A 199 -10.58 2.81 9.45
CA LEU A 199 -10.84 4.23 9.33
C LEU A 199 -10.15 4.97 10.47
N LEU A 200 -9.27 5.88 10.08
CA LEU A 200 -8.52 6.71 10.99
C LEU A 200 -8.99 8.16 10.89
N LYS A 201 -9.05 8.85 12.03
CA LYS A 201 -9.47 10.24 12.14
C LYS A 201 -8.38 11.08 12.76
N HIS A 202 -8.16 12.26 12.21
CA HIS A 202 -7.32 13.27 12.83
C HIS A 202 -8.09 13.93 14.01
N PRO A 203 -7.55 13.95 15.24
CA PRO A 203 -8.31 14.34 16.44
C PRO A 203 -8.67 15.83 16.51
N PHE A 204 -7.99 16.72 15.78
CA PHE A 204 -8.27 18.16 15.83
C PHE A 204 -8.90 18.70 14.56
N ILE A 205 -9.95 19.49 14.71
CA ILE A 205 -10.52 20.29 13.63
C ILE A 205 -9.76 21.61 13.58
N TYR A 206 -8.97 21.80 12.53
CA TYR A 206 -8.17 23.02 12.39
C TYR A 206 -9.00 24.23 11.98
N LYS A 207 -8.56 25.41 12.40
CA LYS A 207 -8.92 26.72 11.82
C LYS A 207 -7.83 27.12 10.80
N ASN A 208 -8.23 27.61 9.63
CA ASN A 208 -7.46 28.20 8.50
C ASN A 208 -5.94 28.01 8.43
N GLY A 209 -5.49 27.27 7.39
CA GLY A 209 -4.10 27.08 6.98
C GLY A 209 -4.00 26.19 5.73
N ALA A 210 -2.97 26.38 4.89
CA ALA A 210 -2.83 25.72 3.58
C ALA A 210 -2.28 24.28 3.64
N ASN A 211 -1.47 23.96 4.66
CA ASN A 211 -0.79 22.67 4.78
C ASN A 211 -1.34 21.83 5.95
N ARG A 212 -2.61 21.44 5.85
CA ARG A 212 -3.29 20.65 6.89
C ARG A 212 -3.25 19.16 6.57
N PRO A 213 -3.05 18.29 7.57
CA PRO A 213 -3.19 16.85 7.38
C PRO A 213 -4.60 16.49 6.90
N PHE A 214 -4.73 15.31 6.30
CA PHE A 214 -6.01 14.76 5.90
C PHE A 214 -6.90 14.54 7.13
N ALA A 215 -8.20 14.82 7.02
CA ALA A 215 -9.14 14.68 8.13
C ALA A 215 -9.41 13.20 8.46
N TYR A 216 -9.52 12.37 7.42
CA TYR A 216 -9.67 10.93 7.55
C TYR A 216 -8.68 10.20 6.64
N ILE A 217 -8.30 9.01 7.07
CA ILE A 217 -7.51 8.07 6.27
C ILE A 217 -8.16 6.70 6.36
N LEU A 218 -8.43 6.08 5.21
CA LEU A 218 -8.77 4.67 5.12
C LEU A 218 -7.52 3.88 4.80
N LEU A 219 -7.16 2.94 5.67
CA LEU A 219 -6.08 1.99 5.46
C LEU A 219 -6.67 0.61 5.21
N CYS A 220 -6.29 -0.02 4.10
CA CYS A 220 -6.68 -1.41 3.81
C CYS A 220 -5.43 -2.26 3.69
N GLU A 221 -5.20 -3.14 4.65
CA GLU A 221 -4.05 -4.03 4.71
C GLU A 221 -4.32 -5.33 3.93
N TYR A 222 -3.37 -5.70 3.08
CA TYR A 222 -3.40 -6.96 2.34
C TYR A 222 -2.10 -7.75 2.51
N GLY A 223 -2.22 -9.07 2.60
CA GLY A 223 -1.07 -9.96 2.66
C GLY A 223 -0.42 -10.28 1.31
N SER A 224 -1.15 -10.11 0.19
CA SER A 224 -0.69 -10.57 -1.13
C SER A 224 -1.20 -9.73 -2.32
N ILE A 225 -1.59 -8.47 -2.11
CA ILE A 225 -2.12 -7.59 -3.17
C ILE A 225 -1.12 -7.29 -4.28
N LEU A 226 0.19 -7.34 -3.97
CA LEU A 226 1.28 -7.05 -4.91
C LEU A 226 1.90 -8.29 -5.54
N HIS A 227 1.28 -9.47 -5.38
CA HIS A 227 1.66 -10.62 -6.18
C HIS A 227 1.42 -10.30 -7.67
N PRO A 228 2.31 -10.64 -8.61
CA PRO A 228 2.19 -10.25 -10.02
C PRO A 228 0.82 -10.59 -10.67
N ALA A 229 0.18 -11.68 -10.24
CA ALA A 229 -1.15 -12.07 -10.71
C ALA A 229 -2.30 -11.18 -10.20
N ASN A 230 -2.06 -10.39 -9.15
CA ASN A 230 -3.05 -9.56 -8.46
C ASN A 230 -2.87 -8.06 -8.75
N THR A 231 -1.62 -7.61 -8.93
CA THR A 231 -1.26 -6.17 -8.96
C THR A 231 -2.04 -5.38 -10.01
N ILE A 232 -2.23 -5.92 -11.22
CA ILE A 232 -2.97 -5.21 -12.29
C ILE A 232 -4.42 -4.96 -11.87
N GLN A 233 -5.08 -5.96 -11.30
CA GLN A 233 -6.46 -5.83 -10.84
C GLN A 233 -6.57 -4.94 -9.59
N ALA A 234 -5.55 -4.92 -8.74
CA ALA A 234 -5.46 -4.00 -7.61
C ALA A 234 -5.37 -2.54 -8.06
N LEU A 235 -4.57 -2.26 -9.09
CA LEU A 235 -4.50 -0.94 -9.72
C LEU A 235 -5.83 -0.54 -10.37
N ASP A 236 -6.53 -1.47 -11.04
CA ASP A 236 -7.88 -1.23 -11.57
C ASP A 236 -8.88 -0.82 -10.46
N ILE A 237 -8.86 -1.50 -9.31
CA ILE A 237 -9.68 -1.09 -8.16
C ILE A 237 -9.33 0.32 -7.70
N CYS A 238 -8.04 0.67 -7.65
CA CYS A 238 -7.62 2.02 -7.27
C CYS A 238 -8.17 3.07 -8.24
N GLU A 239 -8.13 2.83 -9.56
CA GLU A 239 -8.73 3.74 -10.55
C GLU A 239 -10.25 3.85 -10.39
N ARG A 240 -10.95 2.74 -10.13
CA ARG A 240 -12.39 2.77 -9.87
C ARG A 240 -12.76 3.53 -8.60
N LEU A 241 -11.91 3.52 -7.58
CA LEU A 241 -12.10 4.33 -6.38
C LEU A 241 -11.86 5.81 -6.65
N ARG A 242 -10.85 6.16 -7.48
CA ARG A 242 -10.60 7.55 -7.89
C ARG A 242 -11.76 8.13 -8.70
N THR A 243 -12.32 7.36 -9.64
CA THR A 243 -13.47 7.82 -10.45
C THR A 243 -14.75 8.03 -9.62
N ARG A 244 -14.87 7.38 -8.46
CA ARG A 244 -15.93 7.61 -7.48
C ARG A 244 -15.70 8.82 -6.57
N ASN A 245 -14.60 9.55 -6.77
CA ASN A 245 -14.15 10.65 -5.93
C ASN A 245 -13.98 10.25 -4.46
N CYS A 246 -13.51 9.03 -4.21
CA CYS A 246 -13.22 8.56 -2.86
C CYS A 246 -11.95 9.22 -2.27
N GLY A 247 -11.67 10.52 -2.47
CA GLY A 247 -10.45 11.16 -1.97
C GLY A 247 -9.18 10.76 -2.74
N LEU A 248 -8.01 10.91 -2.10
CA LEU A 248 -6.72 10.60 -2.69
C LEU A 248 -6.40 9.11 -2.50
N VAL A 249 -6.49 8.32 -3.57
CA VAL A 249 -6.28 6.86 -3.56
C VAL A 249 -4.90 6.52 -4.12
N ALA A 250 -4.16 5.67 -3.42
CA ALA A 250 -2.90 5.11 -3.90
C ALA A 250 -2.64 3.70 -3.36
N LEU A 251 -1.88 2.92 -4.13
CA LEU A 251 -1.44 1.57 -3.78
C LEU A 251 0.02 1.60 -3.33
N TYR A 252 0.27 1.08 -2.13
CA TYR A 252 1.56 1.10 -1.49
C TYR A 252 2.10 -0.31 -1.20
N GLN A 253 3.40 -0.48 -1.38
CA GLN A 253 4.16 -1.66 -1.00
C GLN A 253 4.83 -1.45 0.36
N VAL A 254 4.89 -2.51 1.18
CA VAL A 254 5.73 -2.50 2.36
C VAL A 254 7.20 -2.49 1.94
N HIS A 255 7.91 -1.41 2.28
CA HIS A 255 9.32 -1.24 1.94
C HIS A 255 10.23 -1.60 3.12
N THR A 256 9.93 -1.08 4.31
CA THR A 256 10.74 -1.35 5.51
C THR A 256 9.87 -1.30 6.76
N ALA A 257 9.89 -2.36 7.56
CA ALA A 257 9.31 -2.34 8.91
C ALA A 257 10.41 -2.04 9.93
N TYR A 258 10.08 -1.28 10.98
CA TYR A 258 11.00 -0.89 12.04
C TYR A 258 10.27 -0.85 13.38
N SER A 259 10.91 -1.35 14.44
CA SER A 259 10.36 -1.39 15.80
C SER A 259 11.45 -1.07 16.83
N ASN A 260 11.04 -0.79 18.07
CA ASN A 260 11.96 -0.58 19.20
C ASN A 260 12.50 -1.87 19.80
N GLU A 261 11.89 -3.02 19.49
CA GLU A 261 12.42 -4.32 19.88
C GLU A 261 13.71 -4.62 19.12
N ALA A 262 14.76 -5.01 19.85
CA ALA A 262 15.97 -5.54 19.23
C ALA A 262 15.57 -6.73 18.34
N PRO A 263 16.15 -6.88 17.13
CA PRO A 263 15.85 -8.03 16.30
C PRO A 263 16.22 -9.28 17.10
N SER A 264 15.21 -10.03 17.56
CA SER A 264 15.41 -11.43 17.87
C SER A 264 15.98 -12.07 16.61
N ALA A 265 17.02 -12.89 16.78
CA ALA A 265 17.92 -13.35 15.73
C ALA A 265 17.19 -13.67 14.40
N PRO A 266 17.80 -13.32 13.25
CA PRO A 266 17.13 -13.40 11.96
C PRO A 266 16.67 -14.84 11.66
N SER A 267 15.35 -15.05 11.66
CA SER A 267 14.73 -16.04 10.79
C SER A 267 15.06 -15.66 9.35
N SER A 268 15.87 -16.49 8.70
CA SER A 268 16.44 -16.30 7.36
C SER A 268 15.45 -15.73 6.33
N ALA A 269 15.54 -14.43 6.04
CA ALA A 269 15.34 -13.82 4.72
C ALA A 269 15.42 -12.29 4.85
N VAL A 270 16.52 -11.70 4.37
CA VAL A 270 16.62 -10.54 3.46
C VAL A 270 18.08 -10.07 3.56
N VAL A 271 18.96 -10.73 2.81
CA VAL A 271 20.21 -10.09 2.37
C VAL A 271 19.93 -9.62 0.94
N SER A 272 19.49 -8.37 0.80
CA SER A 272 19.53 -7.70 -0.50
C SER A 272 21.00 -7.37 -0.77
N ALA A 273 21.70 -8.31 -1.41
CA ALA A 273 23.11 -8.17 -1.74
C ALA A 273 23.29 -7.06 -2.79
N ARG A 274 23.90 -5.93 -2.37
CA ARG A 274 24.66 -5.05 -3.26
C ARG A 274 25.77 -5.91 -3.90
N ARG A 275 25.59 -6.34 -5.15
CA ARG A 275 26.69 -6.91 -5.94
C ARG A 275 27.56 -5.76 -6.45
N TYR A 276 28.69 -5.53 -5.80
CA TYR A 276 29.80 -4.83 -6.44
C TYR A 276 30.37 -5.74 -7.55
N PRO A 277 30.70 -5.22 -8.75
CA PRO A 277 31.41 -6.00 -9.75
C PRO A 277 32.84 -6.24 -9.24
N MET A 278 33.16 -7.50 -8.90
CA MET A 278 34.52 -7.88 -8.55
C MET A 278 35.42 -7.76 -9.78
N SER A 279 36.40 -6.86 -9.72
CA SER A 279 37.57 -6.85 -10.57
C SER A 279 38.39 -8.12 -10.31
N ARG A 280 38.35 -9.08 -11.24
CA ARG A 280 39.26 -10.24 -11.23
C ARG A 280 40.65 -9.77 -11.65
N GLY A 281 41.54 -9.69 -10.67
CA GLY A 281 42.98 -9.59 -10.85
C GLY A 281 43.60 -10.91 -11.32
N PHE A 282 44.76 -10.77 -11.95
CA PHE A 282 45.58 -11.76 -12.62
C PHE A 282 46.00 -12.96 -11.74
N SER A 283 46.11 -14.13 -12.37
CA SER A 283 47.21 -15.06 -12.10
C SER A 283 47.47 -15.91 -13.34
N GLU A 284 48.72 -15.85 -13.78
CA GLU A 284 49.38 -16.63 -14.83
C GLU A 284 49.86 -17.95 -14.20
N ASP A 285 49.66 -19.08 -14.89
CA ASP A 285 50.63 -20.17 -15.13
C ASP A 285 49.96 -21.51 -15.47
N VAL A 286 50.05 -21.82 -16.78
CA VAL A 286 50.47 -23.08 -17.45
C VAL A 286 50.13 -24.42 -16.78
N VAL A 287 49.35 -25.27 -17.46
CA VAL A 287 49.79 -26.54 -18.12
C VAL A 287 48.68 -27.01 -19.08
N GLU A 288 49.03 -27.19 -20.36
CA GLU A 288 48.21 -27.88 -21.38
C GLU A 288 48.13 -29.38 -21.11
N VAL A 289 46.91 -29.96 -21.12
CA VAL A 289 46.73 -31.38 -21.48
C VAL A 289 45.50 -31.58 -22.38
N VAL A 290 45.83 -32.10 -23.56
CA VAL A 290 45.10 -32.61 -24.71
C VAL A 290 43.74 -33.31 -24.50
N LYS A 291 42.82 -32.96 -25.42
CA LYS A 291 41.61 -33.61 -25.95
C LYS A 291 41.32 -35.09 -25.60
N ARG A 292 40.05 -35.37 -25.28
CA ARG A 292 39.30 -36.53 -25.81
C ARG A 292 37.85 -36.15 -26.13
N GLU A 293 37.44 -36.52 -27.35
CA GLU A 293 36.12 -36.28 -27.93
C GLU A 293 35.12 -37.43 -27.67
N SER A 294 33.84 -37.07 -27.87
CA SER A 294 32.71 -37.89 -28.38
C SER A 294 31.74 -38.52 -27.35
N PRO A 295 30.48 -38.83 -27.74
CA PRO A 295 29.54 -37.99 -28.51
C PRO A 295 28.06 -38.01 -27.99
N ARG A 296 27.30 -37.00 -28.44
CA ARG A 296 25.87 -37.00 -28.86
C ARG A 296 24.81 -37.77 -28.04
N ARG A 297 23.80 -37.04 -27.57
CA ARG A 297 22.37 -37.40 -27.72
C ARG A 297 21.46 -36.17 -27.51
N ALA A 298 20.96 -35.59 -28.60
CA ALA A 298 19.69 -34.85 -28.61
C ALA A 298 18.56 -35.85 -28.87
N PRO A 299 17.34 -35.62 -28.35
CA PRO A 299 16.26 -35.39 -29.31
C PRO A 299 15.12 -34.44 -28.87
N ARG A 300 14.59 -33.77 -29.91
CA ARG A 300 13.17 -33.48 -30.20
C ARG A 300 12.48 -32.28 -29.51
N LEU A 301 12.60 -31.16 -30.21
CA LEU A 301 11.54 -30.16 -30.41
C LEU A 301 10.24 -30.84 -30.87
N ARG A 302 9.11 -30.53 -30.21
CA ARG A 302 7.77 -30.65 -30.79
C ARG A 302 7.20 -29.25 -30.95
N SER A 303 7.24 -28.77 -32.20
CA SER A 303 6.39 -27.69 -32.67
C SER A 303 4.95 -28.20 -32.70
N ARG A 304 4.01 -27.38 -32.20
CA ARG A 304 2.59 -27.52 -32.51
C ARG A 304 2.01 -26.13 -32.73
N GLU A 305 2.27 -25.62 -33.92
CA GLU A 305 1.45 -24.59 -34.53
C GLU A 305 0.01 -25.12 -34.65
N ARG A 306 -0.95 -24.37 -34.12
CA ARG A 306 -2.35 -24.47 -34.52
C ARG A 306 -2.80 -23.10 -34.97
N SER A 307 -2.98 -23.03 -36.28
CA SER A 307 -3.51 -21.95 -37.07
C SER A 307 -4.88 -21.51 -36.56
N LEU A 308 -5.03 -20.21 -36.32
CA LEU A 308 -6.33 -19.54 -36.32
C LEU A 308 -6.50 -18.94 -37.71
N GLN A 309 -7.31 -19.60 -38.53
CA GLN A 309 -7.93 -18.99 -39.70
C GLN A 309 -9.05 -18.08 -39.17
N ILE A 310 -8.88 -16.77 -39.32
CA ILE A 310 -9.96 -15.79 -39.19
C ILE A 310 -10.27 -15.35 -40.61
N ALA A 311 -11.50 -15.61 -41.04
CA ALA A 311 -12.04 -15.12 -42.29
C ALA A 311 -12.38 -13.63 -42.12
N ASP A 312 -11.79 -12.81 -42.97
CA ASP A 312 -12.30 -11.49 -43.34
C ASP A 312 -13.65 -11.68 -44.06
N GLU A 313 -14.66 -10.86 -43.72
CA GLU A 313 -15.18 -9.85 -44.64
C GLU A 313 -16.46 -9.14 -44.12
N HIS A 314 -16.42 -7.81 -44.26
CA HIS A 314 -17.50 -6.81 -44.47
C HIS A 314 -18.55 -6.54 -43.39
N PHE A 315 -18.50 -5.33 -42.81
CA PHE A 315 -19.34 -4.18 -43.24
C PHE A 315 -18.97 -2.92 -42.44
N TYR A 316 -18.39 -1.92 -43.12
CA TYR A 316 -18.30 -0.53 -42.66
C TYR A 316 -19.13 0.33 -43.63
N GLN A 317 -20.12 1.07 -43.13
CA GLN A 317 -20.69 2.23 -43.83
C GLN A 317 -20.67 3.45 -42.89
N PRO A 318 -20.16 4.61 -43.33
CA PRO A 318 -20.15 5.83 -42.54
C PRO A 318 -21.44 6.63 -42.74
N TYR A 319 -22.02 7.10 -41.63
CA TYR A 319 -23.08 8.11 -41.64
C TYR A 319 -22.48 9.49 -41.99
N GLN A 320 -22.97 10.10 -43.08
CA GLN A 320 -22.80 11.52 -43.36
C GLN A 320 -23.97 12.31 -42.76
N MET A 321 -23.64 13.46 -42.15
CA MET A 321 -24.58 14.48 -41.71
C MET A 321 -25.24 15.18 -42.90
N GLN A 322 -26.56 15.37 -42.81
CA GLN A 322 -27.27 16.53 -43.35
C GLN A 322 -28.25 17.03 -42.29
#